data_AF-A0A7S3T4A6-F1
#
_entry.id   AF-A0A7S3T4A6-F1
#
_cell.length_a   1.000
_cell.length_b   1.000
_cell.length_c   1.000
_cell.angle_alpha   90.00
_cell.angle_beta   90.00
_cell.angle_gamma   90.00
#
_symmetry.space_group_name_H-M   'P 1'
#
loop_
_entity.id
_entity.type
_entity.pdbx_description
1 polymer ?
#
loop_
_entity_poly.entity_id
_entity_poly.type
_entity_poly.pdbx_seq_one_letter_code
_entity_poly.pdbx_strand_id
1 'polypeptide(L)'
;TIQVPSSWRSLMEDQSTMQLFFDIYAASSPPTSSKALEVLVLLASLRRSLFSGDDERQAFLSRLMRGTLQVLQGQHGLTEHDNYHELCRLLARLKANYQLSELVQADCYREWISLVATFTIDSFKHWQWAANSVYYLLSLWSRLVASMPYLKGDVPSQLESYVPQVITAFIHSRMELVRALQSRSDAGAELDDPLDNEEQLTEQLDTLPSLCRFQLQQASSYVLSLFQPCAKLYAQLLALPPERQREGEVAQRLSQCEGELAWLVYIIGTVLGSHLTPSSNSEAQQLVDAELTCIVLQLLSLLDVPANVQLRREHRSNQHLELALVFFMQQFRKVYVGDQATAISKIYAVLQERLNLADHMAVLAVLMNKIVTNLKMRSDCLDITEKTLLLLADLAGGYSSGKMLLKLDTVHFILGNHTAAEFPFLEVTANSRLRTTFYSTLCKLLFSDDQAGPFKAFMKPFTELMTQLLETTPEAFS
;
A
#
# COMPACT_ATOMS: atom_id res chain seq x y z
N THR A 1 0.67 -24.33 -7.45
CA THR A 1 1.37 -25.50 -8.02
C THR A 1 0.56 -26.03 -9.18
N ILE A 2 1.14 -26.84 -10.06
CA ILE A 2 0.47 -27.48 -11.20
C ILE A 2 0.46 -28.99 -10.96
N GLN A 3 -0.68 -29.62 -11.27
CA GLN A 3 -0.83 -31.06 -11.28
C GLN A 3 -0.74 -31.58 -12.71
N VAL A 4 0.18 -32.50 -12.95
CA VAL A 4 0.37 -33.18 -14.24
C VAL A 4 0.11 -34.69 -14.08
N PRO A 5 -0.17 -35.43 -15.16
CA PRO A 5 -0.34 -36.88 -15.10
C PRO A 5 0.88 -37.56 -14.48
N SER A 6 0.66 -38.52 -13.59
CA SER A 6 1.73 -39.29 -12.95
C SER A 6 2.57 -40.08 -13.95
N SER A 7 2.03 -40.41 -15.12
CA SER A 7 2.75 -41.03 -16.22
C SER A 7 3.86 -40.14 -16.80
N TRP A 8 3.81 -38.82 -16.57
CA TRP A 8 4.84 -37.89 -17.05
C TRP A 8 6.02 -37.75 -16.07
N ARG A 9 5.99 -38.44 -14.91
CA ARG A 9 7.02 -38.32 -13.88
C ARG A 9 8.44 -38.52 -14.42
N SER A 10 8.68 -39.63 -15.12
CA SER A 10 10.00 -39.95 -15.66
C SER A 10 10.50 -38.89 -16.65
N LEU A 11 9.59 -38.30 -17.44
CA LEU A 11 9.91 -37.22 -18.36
C LEU A 11 10.26 -35.92 -17.62
N MET A 12 9.52 -35.59 -16.55
CA MET A 12 9.75 -34.35 -15.79
C MET A 12 10.99 -34.43 -14.88
N GLU A 13 11.33 -35.63 -14.38
CA GLU A 13 12.53 -35.87 -13.57
C GLU A 13 13.80 -35.90 -14.42
N ASP A 14 13.71 -36.28 -15.71
CA ASP A 14 14.84 -36.27 -16.63
C ASP A 14 15.46 -34.87 -16.75
N GLN A 15 16.78 -34.82 -16.53
CA GLN A 15 17.58 -33.61 -16.67
C GLN A 15 17.47 -33.01 -18.09
N SER A 16 17.37 -33.86 -19.12
CA SER A 16 17.34 -33.41 -20.52
C SER A 16 16.14 -32.52 -20.81
N THR A 17 15.00 -32.79 -20.17
CA THR A 17 13.74 -32.05 -20.37
C THR A 17 13.87 -30.59 -19.97
N MET A 18 14.41 -30.31 -18.77
CA MET A 18 14.59 -28.93 -18.31
C MET A 18 15.70 -28.23 -19.11
N GLN A 19 16.80 -28.94 -19.38
CA GLN A 19 17.93 -28.39 -20.12
C GLN A 19 17.50 -27.95 -21.53
N LEU A 20 16.66 -28.72 -22.21
CA LEU A 20 16.11 -28.39 -23.52
C LEU A 20 15.49 -26.99 -23.55
N PHE A 21 14.70 -26.61 -22.54
CA PHE A 21 14.06 -25.29 -22.52
C PHE A 21 15.04 -24.16 -22.23
N PHE A 22 16.07 -24.39 -21.41
CA PHE A 22 17.17 -23.42 -21.26
C PHE A 22 18.00 -23.28 -22.55
N ASP A 23 18.23 -24.38 -23.27
CA ASP A 23 18.95 -24.35 -24.54
C ASP A 23 18.15 -23.64 -25.64
N ILE A 24 16.83 -23.88 -25.72
CA ILE A 24 15.93 -23.14 -26.62
C ILE A 24 15.96 -21.66 -26.28
N TYR A 25 15.90 -21.30 -25.00
CA TYR A 25 16.01 -19.90 -24.56
C TYR A 25 17.33 -19.27 -25.04
N ALA A 26 18.46 -19.94 -24.83
CA ALA A 26 19.78 -19.43 -25.19
C ALA A 26 20.03 -19.36 -26.71
N ALA A 27 19.33 -20.18 -27.49
CA ALA A 27 19.50 -20.28 -28.94
C ALA A 27 18.47 -19.48 -29.76
N SER A 28 17.51 -18.80 -29.12
CA SER A 28 16.41 -18.12 -29.81
C SER A 28 16.12 -16.72 -29.27
N SER A 29 15.28 -15.99 -29.98
CA SER A 29 14.74 -14.68 -29.59
C SER A 29 13.22 -14.74 -29.37
N PRO A 30 12.60 -13.71 -28.79
CA PRO A 30 11.14 -13.64 -28.69
C PRO A 30 10.48 -13.78 -30.08
N PRO A 31 9.34 -14.48 -30.19
CA PRO A 31 8.52 -15.00 -29.09
C PRO A 31 8.96 -16.39 -28.56
N THR A 32 9.88 -17.08 -29.24
CA THR A 32 10.26 -18.46 -28.91
C THR A 32 11.00 -18.54 -27.58
N SER A 33 11.95 -17.64 -27.32
CA SER A 33 12.68 -17.59 -26.05
C SER A 33 11.72 -17.31 -24.88
N SER A 34 10.72 -16.45 -25.10
CA SER A 34 9.73 -16.10 -24.08
C SER A 34 8.82 -17.29 -23.77
N LYS A 35 8.42 -18.05 -24.79
CA LYS A 35 7.68 -19.31 -24.61
C LYS A 35 8.51 -20.37 -23.88
N ALA A 36 9.82 -20.44 -24.12
CA ALA A 36 10.70 -21.34 -23.39
C ALA A 36 10.76 -20.99 -21.90
N LEU A 37 10.86 -19.70 -21.56
CA LEU A 37 10.77 -19.24 -20.17
C LEU A 37 9.39 -19.49 -19.56
N GLU A 38 8.31 -19.28 -20.31
CA GLU A 38 6.95 -19.60 -19.84
C GLU A 38 6.82 -21.09 -19.50
N VAL A 39 7.39 -21.99 -20.30
CA VAL A 39 7.45 -23.42 -19.98
C VAL A 39 8.28 -23.68 -18.72
N LEU A 40 9.42 -22.99 -18.54
CA LEU A 40 10.20 -23.07 -17.31
C LEU A 40 9.41 -22.58 -16.09
N VAL A 41 8.54 -21.58 -16.21
CA VAL A 41 7.60 -21.16 -15.15
C VAL A 41 6.64 -22.30 -14.79
N LEU A 42 6.12 -23.03 -15.79
CA LEU A 42 5.25 -24.19 -15.58
C LEU A 42 6.03 -25.35 -14.90
N LEU A 43 7.26 -25.61 -15.33
CA LEU A 43 8.14 -26.60 -14.71
C LEU A 43 8.47 -26.25 -13.25
N ALA A 44 8.78 -24.99 -12.96
CA ALA A 44 8.98 -24.49 -11.60
C ALA A 44 7.73 -24.63 -10.72
N SER A 45 6.54 -24.80 -11.33
CA SER A 45 5.27 -24.94 -10.65
C SER A 45 4.89 -26.37 -10.30
N LEU A 46 5.66 -27.38 -10.72
CA LEU A 46 5.31 -28.79 -10.52
C LEU A 46 5.11 -29.12 -9.04
N ARG A 47 3.99 -29.77 -8.72
CA ARG A 47 3.63 -30.12 -7.34
C ARG A 47 4.61 -31.13 -6.75
N ARG A 48 4.93 -30.99 -5.46
CA ARG A 48 5.81 -31.92 -4.71
C ARG A 48 5.46 -33.40 -4.89
N SER A 49 4.18 -33.75 -4.96
CA SER A 49 3.70 -35.13 -5.13
C SER A 49 4.01 -35.77 -6.48
N LEU A 50 4.53 -34.99 -7.45
CA LEU A 50 5.00 -35.55 -8.72
C LEU A 50 6.29 -36.32 -8.54
N PHE A 51 7.21 -35.84 -7.69
CA PHE A 51 8.55 -36.37 -7.56
C PHE A 51 8.57 -37.71 -6.80
N SER A 52 9.48 -38.59 -7.18
CA SER A 52 9.70 -39.92 -6.59
C SER A 52 10.17 -39.83 -5.14
N GLY A 53 10.87 -38.76 -4.77
CA GLY A 53 11.35 -38.48 -3.42
C GLY A 53 11.91 -37.07 -3.29
N ASP A 54 12.32 -36.73 -2.07
CA ASP A 54 12.87 -35.40 -1.76
C ASP A 54 14.23 -35.17 -2.45
N ASP A 55 15.03 -36.22 -2.67
CA ASP A 55 16.31 -36.13 -3.39
C ASP A 55 16.12 -35.71 -4.85
N GLU A 56 15.18 -36.35 -5.57
CA GLU A 56 14.87 -36.00 -6.97
C GLU A 56 14.30 -34.59 -7.08
N ARG A 57 13.45 -34.21 -6.12
CA ARG A 57 12.92 -32.85 -6.04
C ARG A 57 14.02 -31.83 -5.81
N GLN A 58 14.99 -32.12 -4.93
CA GLN A 58 16.11 -31.24 -4.65
C GLN A 58 17.06 -31.15 -5.86
N ALA A 59 17.31 -32.27 -6.54
CA ALA A 59 18.10 -32.29 -7.77
C ALA A 59 17.44 -31.44 -8.87
N PHE A 60 16.11 -31.56 -9.04
CA PHE A 60 15.34 -30.72 -9.96
C PHE A 60 15.42 -29.24 -9.60
N LEU A 61 15.29 -28.89 -8.31
CA LEU A 61 15.43 -27.51 -7.83
C LEU A 61 16.83 -26.95 -8.14
N SER A 62 17.89 -27.70 -7.83
CA SER A 62 19.27 -27.27 -8.09
C SER A 62 19.53 -27.03 -9.57
N ARG A 63 18.97 -27.87 -10.47
CA ARG A 63 19.05 -27.64 -11.93
C ARG A 63 18.35 -26.35 -12.33
N LEU A 64 17.15 -26.10 -11.81
CA LEU A 64 16.37 -24.90 -12.10
C LEU A 64 17.08 -23.63 -11.62
N MET A 65 17.60 -23.65 -10.38
CA MET A 65 18.37 -22.55 -9.81
C MET A 65 19.62 -22.26 -10.64
N ARG A 66 20.38 -23.29 -11.04
CA ARG A 66 21.57 -23.12 -11.87
C ARG A 66 21.25 -22.57 -13.26
N GLY A 67 20.15 -23.00 -13.88
CA GLY A 67 19.70 -22.45 -15.16
C GLY A 67 19.33 -20.96 -15.04
N THR A 68 18.54 -20.59 -14.02
CA THR A 68 18.23 -19.16 -13.78
C THR A 68 19.47 -18.34 -13.42
N LEU A 69 20.43 -18.92 -12.69
CA LEU A 69 21.72 -18.28 -12.41
C LEU A 69 22.48 -17.96 -13.70
N GLN A 70 22.56 -18.91 -14.64
CA GLN A 70 23.24 -18.72 -15.92
C GLN A 70 22.57 -17.62 -16.76
N VAL A 71 21.22 -17.58 -16.77
CA VAL A 71 20.47 -16.51 -17.44
C VAL A 71 20.82 -15.14 -16.84
N LEU A 72 20.89 -15.03 -15.51
CA LEU A 72 21.24 -13.79 -14.81
C LEU A 72 22.70 -13.37 -15.04
N GLN A 73 23.64 -14.32 -15.04
CA GLN A 73 25.06 -14.07 -15.31
C GLN A 73 25.30 -13.60 -16.75
N GLY A 74 24.67 -14.28 -17.71
CA GLY A 74 24.85 -13.97 -19.13
C GLY A 74 24.10 -12.73 -19.60
N GLN A 75 23.06 -12.30 -18.85
CA GLN A 75 22.11 -11.25 -19.25
C GLN A 75 21.48 -11.45 -20.64
N HIS A 76 21.62 -12.65 -21.21
CA HIS A 76 21.20 -12.97 -22.56
C HIS A 76 19.69 -12.86 -22.64
N GLY A 77 19.17 -12.15 -23.65
CA GLY A 77 17.73 -12.01 -23.88
C GLY A 77 16.98 -11.10 -22.89
N LEU A 78 17.65 -10.55 -21.87
CA LEU A 78 17.02 -9.69 -20.84
C LEU A 78 16.89 -8.22 -21.25
N THR A 79 17.26 -7.87 -22.48
CA THR A 79 16.90 -6.58 -23.10
C THR A 79 15.50 -6.60 -23.70
N GLU A 80 14.90 -7.79 -23.84
CA GLU A 80 13.57 -7.99 -24.41
C GLU A 80 12.51 -8.09 -23.30
N HIS A 81 11.42 -7.32 -23.43
CA HIS A 81 10.44 -7.12 -22.35
C HIS A 81 9.76 -8.44 -21.93
N ASP A 82 9.37 -9.25 -22.91
CA ASP A 82 8.67 -10.52 -22.67
C ASP A 82 9.57 -11.53 -21.93
N ASN A 83 10.83 -11.66 -22.33
CA ASN A 83 11.78 -12.56 -21.68
C ASN A 83 12.03 -12.13 -20.23
N TYR A 84 12.21 -10.84 -20.01
CA TYR A 84 12.47 -10.32 -18.68
C TYR A 84 11.26 -10.48 -17.76
N HIS A 85 10.06 -10.22 -18.27
CA HIS A 85 8.82 -10.47 -17.55
C HIS A 85 8.68 -11.94 -17.15
N GLU A 86 8.92 -12.88 -18.08
CA GLU A 86 8.87 -14.31 -17.78
C GLU A 86 9.96 -14.76 -16.80
N LEU A 87 11.14 -14.16 -16.82
CA LEU A 87 12.17 -14.42 -15.81
C LEU A 87 11.71 -13.95 -14.42
N CYS A 88 11.13 -12.76 -14.30
CA CYS A 88 10.56 -12.27 -13.03
C CYS A 88 9.48 -13.23 -12.51
N ARG A 89 8.58 -13.70 -13.40
CA ARG A 89 7.56 -14.72 -13.07
C ARG A 89 8.19 -16.02 -12.60
N LEU A 90 9.24 -16.49 -13.29
CA LEU A 90 9.95 -17.72 -12.97
C LEU A 90 10.56 -17.67 -11.57
N LEU A 91 11.28 -16.58 -11.24
CA LEU A 91 11.90 -16.40 -9.93
C LEU A 91 10.84 -16.36 -8.81
N ALA A 92 9.77 -15.57 -8.99
CA ALA A 92 8.68 -15.50 -8.03
C ALA A 92 7.98 -16.84 -7.84
N ARG A 93 7.82 -17.61 -8.92
CA ARG A 93 7.17 -18.92 -8.89
C ARG A 93 8.04 -19.99 -8.25
N LEU A 94 9.34 -19.97 -8.50
CA LEU A 94 10.31 -20.84 -7.85
C LEU A 94 10.19 -20.71 -6.33
N LYS A 95 10.24 -19.49 -5.78
CA LYS A 95 10.06 -19.30 -4.34
C LYS A 95 8.66 -19.68 -3.82
N ALA A 96 7.62 -19.51 -4.64
CA ALA A 96 6.27 -19.89 -4.25
C ALA A 96 6.10 -21.41 -4.08
N ASN A 97 6.89 -22.20 -4.82
CA ASN A 97 6.76 -23.65 -4.86
C ASN A 97 7.79 -24.39 -3.99
N TYR A 98 8.93 -23.76 -3.69
CA TYR A 98 10.01 -24.34 -2.88
C TYR A 98 10.23 -23.55 -1.60
N GLN A 99 10.42 -24.27 -0.49
CA GLN A 99 10.68 -23.69 0.83
C GLN A 99 12.08 -23.07 0.86
N LEU A 100 12.27 -22.05 1.70
CA LEU A 100 13.59 -21.43 1.86
C LEU A 100 14.65 -22.44 2.30
N SER A 101 14.29 -23.41 3.15
CA SER A 101 15.18 -24.50 3.55
C SER A 101 15.64 -25.37 2.38
N GLU A 102 14.82 -25.57 1.34
CA GLU A 102 15.20 -26.30 0.12
C GLU A 102 16.16 -25.44 -0.74
N LEU A 103 15.90 -24.13 -0.83
CA LEU A 103 16.73 -23.20 -1.61
C LEU A 103 18.15 -23.09 -1.06
N VAL A 104 18.30 -22.91 0.25
CA VAL A 104 19.61 -22.70 0.88
C VAL A 104 20.48 -23.96 0.82
N GLN A 105 19.89 -25.14 0.64
CA GLN A 105 20.61 -26.40 0.44
C GLN A 105 21.22 -26.54 -0.96
N ALA A 106 20.80 -25.74 -1.94
CA ALA A 106 21.41 -25.76 -3.27
C ALA A 106 22.84 -25.18 -3.21
N ASP A 107 23.78 -25.86 -3.86
CA ASP A 107 25.19 -25.48 -3.91
C ASP A 107 25.43 -24.08 -4.49
N CYS A 108 24.59 -23.68 -5.44
CA CYS A 108 24.63 -22.37 -6.10
C CYS A 108 23.84 -21.27 -5.38
N TYR A 109 23.21 -21.54 -4.22
CA TYR A 109 22.31 -20.59 -3.55
C TYR A 109 22.95 -19.22 -3.30
N ARG A 110 24.16 -19.20 -2.74
CA ARG A 110 24.83 -17.94 -2.34
C ARG A 110 25.06 -17.02 -3.53
N GLU A 111 25.50 -17.56 -4.65
CA GLU A 111 25.70 -16.79 -5.88
C GLU A 111 24.37 -16.39 -6.50
N TRP A 112 23.42 -17.33 -6.53
CA TRP A 112 22.08 -17.11 -7.07
C TRP A 112 21.35 -15.98 -6.37
N ILE A 113 21.27 -15.99 -5.03
CA ILE A 113 20.57 -14.94 -4.28
C ILE A 113 21.23 -13.57 -4.45
N SER A 114 22.56 -13.53 -4.59
CA SER A 114 23.30 -12.29 -4.85
C SER A 114 22.96 -11.68 -6.22
N LEU A 115 22.90 -12.51 -7.27
CA LEU A 115 22.53 -12.03 -8.60
C LEU A 115 21.04 -11.69 -8.70
N VAL A 116 20.16 -12.45 -8.05
CA VAL A 116 18.74 -12.11 -7.94
C VAL A 116 18.55 -10.77 -7.24
N ALA A 117 19.33 -10.47 -6.19
CA ALA A 117 19.31 -9.17 -5.51
C ALA A 117 19.76 -8.04 -6.43
N THR A 118 20.89 -8.23 -7.12
CA THR A 118 21.44 -7.24 -8.07
C THR A 118 20.43 -6.96 -9.18
N PHE A 119 19.92 -8.03 -9.80
CA PHE A 119 18.88 -7.96 -10.82
C PHE A 119 17.64 -7.22 -10.31
N THR A 120 17.14 -7.55 -9.11
CA THR A 120 15.97 -6.87 -8.53
C THR A 120 16.20 -5.38 -8.32
N ILE A 121 17.36 -5.01 -7.77
CA ILE A 121 17.72 -3.60 -7.52
C ILE A 121 17.79 -2.84 -8.84
N ASP A 122 18.43 -3.41 -9.86
CA ASP A 122 18.55 -2.76 -11.17
C ASP A 122 17.21 -2.71 -11.91
N SER A 123 16.33 -3.68 -11.67
CA SER A 123 14.94 -3.68 -12.16
C SER A 123 14.16 -2.48 -11.61
N PHE A 124 14.31 -2.18 -10.32
CA PHE A 124 13.67 -1.02 -9.72
C PHE A 124 14.28 0.32 -10.18
N LYS A 125 15.58 0.37 -10.44
CA LYS A 125 16.20 1.58 -11.04
C LYS A 125 15.68 1.84 -12.45
N HIS A 126 15.43 0.79 -13.24
CA HIS A 126 14.89 0.88 -14.60
C HIS A 126 13.37 0.64 -14.61
N TRP A 127 12.65 1.30 -13.70
CA TRP A 127 11.22 1.09 -13.45
C TRP A 127 10.33 1.28 -14.69
N GLN A 128 10.73 2.12 -15.65
CA GLN A 128 10.00 2.38 -16.90
C GLN A 128 9.77 1.11 -17.73
N TRP A 129 10.70 0.17 -17.63
CA TRP A 129 10.68 -1.05 -18.41
C TRP A 129 10.19 -2.26 -17.61
N ALA A 130 10.25 -2.18 -16.28
CA ALA A 130 9.89 -3.28 -15.38
C ALA A 130 8.50 -3.15 -14.74
N ALA A 131 7.67 -2.16 -15.09
CA ALA A 131 6.44 -1.80 -14.38
C ALA A 131 5.51 -3.01 -14.10
N ASN A 132 5.28 -3.86 -15.11
CA ASN A 132 4.44 -5.06 -14.99
C ASN A 132 5.10 -6.23 -14.23
N SER A 133 6.39 -6.11 -13.91
CA SER A 133 7.21 -7.16 -13.30
C SER A 133 7.60 -6.85 -11.85
N VAL A 134 7.39 -5.61 -11.39
CA VAL A 134 7.71 -5.15 -10.03
C VAL A 134 7.04 -6.03 -8.98
N TYR A 135 5.75 -6.35 -9.16
CA TYR A 135 4.99 -7.20 -8.24
C TYR A 135 5.65 -8.57 -8.02
N TYR A 136 6.10 -9.24 -9.09
CA TYR A 136 6.73 -10.56 -8.98
C TYR A 136 8.01 -10.50 -8.16
N LEU A 137 8.84 -9.48 -8.38
CA LEU A 137 10.07 -9.29 -7.63
C LEU A 137 9.81 -8.95 -6.17
N LEU A 138 8.88 -8.04 -5.87
CA LEU A 138 8.50 -7.75 -4.48
C LEU A 138 7.91 -8.98 -3.79
N SER A 139 7.02 -9.72 -4.47
CA SER A 139 6.43 -10.94 -3.94
C SER A 139 7.48 -12.03 -3.66
N LEU A 140 8.51 -12.16 -4.51
CA LEU A 140 9.63 -13.07 -4.30
C LEU A 140 10.32 -12.77 -2.96
N TRP A 141 10.76 -11.52 -2.77
CA TRP A 141 11.47 -11.12 -1.55
C TRP A 141 10.58 -11.18 -0.31
N SER A 142 9.32 -10.75 -0.44
CA SER A 142 8.35 -10.79 0.67
C SER A 142 8.14 -12.23 1.16
N ARG A 143 8.00 -13.20 0.23
CA ARG A 143 7.88 -14.62 0.58
C ARG A 143 9.18 -15.23 1.10
N LEU A 144 10.34 -14.78 0.64
CA LEU A 144 11.65 -15.18 1.18
C LEU A 144 11.74 -14.82 2.65
N VAL A 145 11.49 -13.54 2.97
CA VAL A 145 11.47 -13.01 4.33
C VAL A 145 10.43 -13.70 5.20
N ALA A 146 9.20 -13.87 4.72
CA ALA A 146 8.13 -14.54 5.48
C ALA A 146 8.46 -16.01 5.80
N SER A 147 9.42 -16.62 5.07
CA SER A 147 9.87 -18.00 5.33
C SER A 147 10.97 -18.09 6.40
N MET A 148 11.59 -16.97 6.80
CA MET A 148 12.71 -16.94 7.75
C MET A 148 12.41 -17.60 9.10
N PRO A 149 11.24 -17.38 9.74
CA PRO A 149 10.93 -18.04 11.02
C PRO A 149 10.92 -19.57 10.97
N TYR A 150 10.79 -20.14 9.76
CA TYR A 150 10.76 -21.59 9.54
C TYR A 150 12.12 -22.18 9.13
N LEU A 151 13.13 -21.34 8.88
CA LEU A 151 14.48 -21.79 8.58
C LEU A 151 15.14 -22.28 9.88
N LYS A 152 15.41 -23.59 9.95
CA LYS A 152 16.04 -24.24 11.12
C LYS A 152 17.53 -24.42 10.88
N GLY A 153 18.32 -24.27 11.95
CA GLY A 153 19.76 -24.42 11.92
C GLY A 153 20.49 -23.12 11.60
N ASP A 154 21.82 -23.15 11.63
CA ASP A 154 22.69 -21.98 11.47
C ASP A 154 23.06 -21.71 10.00
N VAL A 155 22.15 -22.06 9.08
CA VAL A 155 22.43 -21.96 7.64
C VAL A 155 22.17 -20.52 7.18
N PRO A 156 23.18 -19.82 6.63
CA PRO A 156 23.07 -18.38 6.43
C PRO A 156 22.15 -18.03 5.26
N SER A 157 21.02 -17.38 5.56
CA SER A 157 20.01 -17.00 4.57
C SER A 157 20.51 -15.96 3.55
N GLN A 158 21.49 -15.12 3.92
CA GLN A 158 21.94 -13.92 3.20
C GLN A 158 20.89 -12.81 3.05
N LEU A 159 19.65 -13.01 3.51
CA LEU A 159 18.57 -12.05 3.32
C LEU A 159 18.84 -10.74 4.08
N GLU A 160 19.51 -10.80 5.23
CA GLU A 160 19.87 -9.64 6.04
C GLU A 160 20.75 -8.64 5.27
N SER A 161 21.55 -9.12 4.32
CA SER A 161 22.44 -8.28 3.50
C SER A 161 21.73 -7.62 2.32
N TYR A 162 20.72 -8.29 1.74
CA TYR A 162 20.11 -7.85 0.48
C TYR A 162 18.76 -7.17 0.65
N VAL A 163 17.92 -7.63 1.59
CA VAL A 163 16.55 -7.08 1.78
C VAL A 163 16.56 -5.56 2.01
N PRO A 164 17.44 -4.98 2.85
CA PRO A 164 17.49 -3.53 2.99
C PRO A 164 17.77 -2.78 1.69
N GLN A 165 18.66 -3.31 0.85
CA GLN A 165 19.02 -2.71 -0.43
C GLN A 165 17.86 -2.77 -1.42
N VAL A 166 17.16 -3.90 -1.47
CA VAL A 166 15.96 -4.10 -2.28
C VAL A 166 14.84 -3.11 -1.90
N ILE A 167 14.56 -2.96 -0.60
CA ILE A 167 13.56 -2.00 -0.10
C ILE A 167 13.96 -0.56 -0.44
N THR A 168 15.21 -0.19 -0.19
CA THR A 168 15.74 1.15 -0.49
C THR A 168 15.61 1.45 -1.98
N ALA A 169 15.98 0.50 -2.85
CA ALA A 169 15.85 0.63 -4.30
C ALA A 169 14.40 0.78 -4.76
N PHE A 170 13.48 0.00 -4.16
CA PHE A 170 12.05 0.13 -4.46
C PHE A 170 11.52 1.51 -4.08
N ILE A 171 11.73 1.96 -2.85
CA ILE A 171 11.25 3.26 -2.36
C ILE A 171 11.84 4.39 -3.21
N HIS A 172 13.15 4.35 -3.49
CA HIS A 172 13.80 5.31 -4.37
C HIS A 172 13.17 5.34 -5.77
N SER A 173 12.84 4.17 -6.34
CA SER A 173 12.20 4.09 -7.65
C SER A 173 10.85 4.81 -7.69
N ARG A 174 10.10 4.83 -6.59
CA ARG A 174 8.81 5.55 -6.51
C ARG A 174 9.04 7.07 -6.50
N MET A 175 10.10 7.55 -5.84
CA MET A 175 10.46 8.97 -5.87
C MET A 175 10.86 9.40 -7.29
N GLU A 176 11.64 8.58 -7.99
CA GLU A 176 12.03 8.83 -9.39
C GLU A 176 10.83 8.77 -10.35
N LEU A 177 9.88 7.84 -10.12
CA LEU A 177 8.64 7.77 -10.87
C LEU A 177 7.84 9.08 -10.75
N VAL A 178 7.66 9.61 -9.54
CA VAL A 178 6.96 10.89 -9.32
C VAL A 178 7.65 12.03 -10.08
N ARG A 179 8.98 12.10 -10.03
CA ARG A 179 9.77 13.11 -10.77
C ARG A 179 9.61 12.98 -12.28
N ALA A 180 9.58 11.75 -12.80
CA ALA A 180 9.40 11.50 -14.22
C ALA A 180 7.99 11.87 -14.70
N LEU A 181 6.95 11.56 -13.92
CA LEU A 181 5.57 11.97 -14.22
C LEU A 181 5.43 13.49 -14.32
N GLN A 182 6.15 14.24 -13.48
CA GLN A 182 6.14 15.71 -13.47
C GLN A 182 6.92 16.36 -14.63
N SER A 183 7.90 15.67 -15.22
CA SER A 183 8.78 16.23 -16.26
C SER A 183 8.32 15.96 -17.70
N ARG A 184 7.34 15.07 -17.90
CA ARG A 184 6.96 14.54 -19.22
C ARG A 184 5.54 14.88 -19.68
N SER A 185 4.85 15.84 -19.06
CA SER A 185 3.47 16.22 -19.48
C SER A 185 3.36 16.69 -20.94
N ASP A 186 4.47 16.93 -21.64
CA ASP A 186 4.50 17.46 -23.00
C ASP A 186 4.93 16.47 -24.12
N ALA A 187 5.26 15.20 -23.82
CA ALA A 187 5.81 14.28 -24.84
C ALA A 187 5.26 12.84 -24.80
N GLY A 188 4.02 12.66 -25.30
CA GLY A 188 3.60 11.56 -26.18
C GLY A 188 3.61 10.10 -25.71
N ALA A 189 4.17 9.76 -24.56
CA ALA A 189 4.07 8.43 -23.95
C ALA A 189 3.44 8.57 -22.56
N GLU A 190 2.18 8.17 -22.44
CA GLU A 190 1.46 8.12 -21.15
C GLU A 190 2.20 7.15 -20.23
N LEU A 191 2.92 7.68 -19.25
CA LEU A 191 3.41 6.89 -18.14
C LEU A 191 2.23 6.67 -17.20
N ASP A 192 1.86 5.41 -16.98
CA ASP A 192 0.80 5.06 -16.06
C ASP A 192 1.26 5.37 -14.62
N ASP A 193 0.48 6.15 -13.87
CA ASP A 193 0.73 6.42 -12.47
C ASP A 193 0.09 5.30 -11.64
N PRO A 194 0.85 4.45 -10.92
CA PRO A 194 0.27 3.40 -10.10
C PRO A 194 -0.64 3.92 -8.99
N LEU A 195 -0.55 5.21 -8.61
CA LEU A 195 -1.47 5.83 -7.67
C LEU A 195 -2.88 6.03 -8.25
N ASP A 196 -3.03 6.01 -9.57
CA ASP A 196 -4.33 6.05 -10.28
C ASP A 196 -4.99 4.67 -10.41
N ASN A 197 -4.24 3.58 -10.19
CA ASN A 197 -4.73 2.21 -10.30
C ASN A 197 -4.76 1.52 -8.93
N GLU A 198 -5.94 1.46 -8.30
CA GLU A 198 -6.11 0.87 -6.96
C GLU A 198 -5.66 -0.59 -6.87
N GLU A 199 -5.88 -1.39 -7.92
CA GLU A 199 -5.48 -2.80 -7.95
C GLU A 199 -3.96 -2.93 -7.94
N GLN A 200 -3.28 -2.21 -8.85
CA GLN A 200 -1.82 -2.23 -8.95
C GLN A 200 -1.14 -1.65 -7.70
N LEU A 201 -1.74 -0.61 -7.09
CA LEU A 201 -1.27 -0.05 -5.83
C LEU A 201 -1.39 -1.07 -4.71
N THR A 202 -2.57 -1.69 -4.55
CA THR A 202 -2.84 -2.68 -3.49
C THR A 202 -1.89 -3.88 -3.61
N GLU A 203 -1.68 -4.40 -4.82
CA GLU A 203 -0.75 -5.50 -5.07
C GLU A 203 0.69 -5.18 -4.62
N GLN A 204 1.17 -3.97 -4.89
CA GLN A 204 2.49 -3.53 -4.41
C GLN A 204 2.51 -3.40 -2.89
N LEU A 205 1.53 -2.71 -2.32
CA LEU A 205 1.43 -2.43 -0.89
C LEU A 205 1.32 -3.70 -0.04
N ASP A 206 0.63 -4.75 -0.51
CA ASP A 206 0.47 -6.01 0.22
C ASP A 206 1.79 -6.78 0.43
N THR A 207 2.80 -6.53 -0.41
CA THR A 207 4.10 -7.23 -0.34
C THR A 207 5.10 -6.55 0.59
N LEU A 208 4.96 -5.24 0.83
CA LEU A 208 5.89 -4.42 1.61
C LEU A 208 5.95 -4.72 3.12
N PRO A 209 4.83 -5.02 3.82
CA PRO A 209 4.80 -5.29 5.25
C PRO A 209 5.93 -6.18 5.75
N SER A 210 6.05 -7.39 5.20
CA SER A 210 7.05 -8.37 5.63
C SER A 210 8.47 -7.88 5.36
N LEU A 211 8.69 -7.24 4.20
CA LEU A 211 9.99 -6.71 3.81
C LEU A 211 10.47 -5.63 4.79
N CYS A 212 9.66 -4.59 4.99
CA CYS A 212 9.99 -3.50 5.88
C CYS A 212 10.16 -3.99 7.32
N ARG A 213 9.31 -4.91 7.80
CA ARG A 213 9.40 -5.45 9.16
C ARG A 213 10.65 -6.29 9.43
N PHE A 214 11.19 -6.94 8.42
CA PHE A 214 12.43 -7.73 8.55
C PHE A 214 13.61 -6.89 9.03
N GLN A 215 13.69 -5.64 8.56
CA GLN A 215 14.74 -4.68 8.92
C GLN A 215 14.12 -3.31 9.21
N LEU A 216 13.16 -3.29 10.16
CA LEU A 216 12.29 -2.13 10.42
C LEU A 216 13.07 -0.85 10.69
N GLN A 217 14.12 -0.92 11.51
CA GLN A 217 14.93 0.25 11.86
C GLN A 217 15.60 0.89 10.64
N GLN A 218 16.14 0.07 9.73
CA GLN A 218 16.82 0.56 8.54
C GLN A 218 15.82 1.10 7.51
N ALA A 219 14.71 0.39 7.30
CA ALA A 219 13.64 0.82 6.40
C ALA A 219 13.01 2.14 6.88
N SER A 220 12.70 2.27 8.17
CA SER A 220 12.12 3.49 8.74
C SER A 220 13.09 4.66 8.68
N SER A 221 14.38 4.45 8.98
CA SER A 221 15.40 5.50 8.89
C SER A 221 15.52 6.04 7.45
N TYR A 222 15.42 5.16 6.44
CA TYR A 222 15.45 5.59 5.05
C TYR A 222 14.17 6.36 4.67
N VAL A 223 12.99 5.87 5.05
CA VAL A 223 11.72 6.57 4.85
C VAL A 223 11.75 7.96 5.48
N LEU A 224 12.22 8.08 6.73
CA LEU A 224 12.37 9.36 7.43
C LEU A 224 13.34 10.32 6.71
N SER A 225 14.44 9.79 6.16
CA SER A 225 15.42 10.59 5.43
C SER A 225 14.86 11.23 4.16
N LEU A 226 13.83 10.62 3.55
CA LEU A 226 13.11 11.16 2.40
C LEU A 226 11.92 12.04 2.84
N PHE A 227 11.15 11.57 3.82
CA PHE A 227 9.92 12.22 4.26
C PHE A 227 10.18 13.60 4.86
N GLN A 228 11.13 13.71 5.80
CA GLN A 228 11.32 14.94 6.57
C GLN A 228 11.75 16.13 5.68
N PRO A 229 12.73 16.00 4.76
CA PRO A 229 13.07 17.08 3.84
C PRO A 229 11.93 17.42 2.89
N CYS A 230 11.20 16.42 2.38
CA CYS A 230 10.08 16.63 1.47
C CYS A 230 8.92 17.37 2.16
N ALA A 231 8.52 16.94 3.35
CA ALA A 231 7.48 17.58 4.15
C ALA A 231 7.86 19.01 4.54
N LYS A 232 9.13 19.25 4.88
CA LYS A 232 9.64 20.61 5.17
C LYS A 232 9.58 21.51 3.94
N LEU A 233 10.01 21.02 2.77
CA LEU A 233 9.91 21.77 1.51
C LEU A 233 8.45 22.07 1.18
N TYR A 234 7.57 21.07 1.28
CA TYR A 234 6.15 21.22 1.04
C TYR A 234 5.53 22.30 1.94
N ALA A 235 5.82 22.29 3.24
CA ALA A 235 5.39 23.31 4.18
C ALA A 235 5.90 24.72 3.82
N GLN A 236 7.15 24.84 3.37
CA GLN A 236 7.72 26.12 2.93
C GLN A 236 7.02 26.67 1.68
N LEU A 237 6.69 25.80 0.71
CA LEU A 237 5.98 26.19 -0.51
C LEU A 237 4.52 26.58 -0.19
N LEU A 238 3.86 25.87 0.72
CA LEU A 238 2.52 26.22 1.22
C LEU A 238 2.48 27.51 2.05
N ALA A 239 3.61 27.97 2.58
CA ALA A 239 3.70 29.24 3.29
C ALA A 239 3.87 30.46 2.36
N LEU A 240 4.14 30.23 1.07
CA LEU A 240 4.24 31.32 0.09
C LEU A 240 2.87 31.98 -0.17
N PRO A 241 2.83 33.24 -0.64
CA PRO A 241 1.57 33.88 -1.03
C PRO A 241 0.84 33.08 -2.12
N PRO A 242 -0.51 33.06 -2.14
CA PRO A 242 -1.31 32.29 -3.10
C PRO A 242 -0.98 32.54 -4.57
N GLU A 243 -0.54 33.75 -4.90
CA GLU A 243 -0.09 34.11 -6.25
C GLU A 243 1.16 33.33 -6.67
N ARG A 244 2.16 33.25 -5.78
CA ARG A 244 3.40 32.51 -6.03
C ARG A 244 3.18 31.01 -6.06
N GLN A 245 2.23 30.51 -5.28
CA GLN A 245 1.90 29.08 -5.26
C GLN A 245 1.34 28.58 -6.59
N ARG A 246 0.75 29.48 -7.39
CA ARG A 246 0.20 29.19 -8.72
C ARG A 246 1.23 29.37 -9.84
N GLU A 247 2.42 29.89 -9.54
CA GLU A 247 3.50 29.96 -10.52
C GLU A 247 3.91 28.53 -10.93
N GLY A 248 4.14 28.31 -12.23
CA GLY A 248 4.33 26.96 -12.78
C GLY A 248 5.40 26.12 -12.08
N GLU A 249 6.56 26.72 -11.76
CA GLU A 249 7.64 26.02 -11.05
C GLU A 249 7.24 25.63 -9.62
N VAL A 250 6.61 26.54 -8.88
CA VAL A 250 6.17 26.28 -7.50
C VAL A 250 5.05 25.26 -7.47
N ALA A 251 4.07 25.38 -8.38
CA ALA A 251 2.96 24.44 -8.51
C ALA A 251 3.44 23.03 -8.89
N GLN A 252 4.45 22.92 -9.76
CA GLN A 252 5.08 21.65 -10.12
C GLN A 252 5.80 21.04 -8.91
N ARG A 253 6.56 21.84 -8.16
CA ARG A 253 7.25 21.36 -6.95
C ARG A 253 6.29 20.95 -5.83
N LEU A 254 5.17 21.68 -5.65
CA LEU A 254 4.09 21.26 -4.76
C LEU A 254 3.53 19.90 -5.17
N SER A 255 3.25 19.71 -6.46
CA SER A 255 2.69 18.46 -6.99
C SER A 255 3.67 17.29 -6.88
N GLN A 256 4.97 17.56 -7.08
CA GLN A 256 6.04 16.58 -6.84
C GLN A 256 6.10 16.18 -5.36
N CYS A 257 6.12 17.15 -4.45
CA CYS A 257 6.13 16.86 -3.02
C CYS A 257 4.91 16.04 -2.60
N GLU A 258 3.73 16.37 -3.11
CA GLU A 258 2.50 15.61 -2.82
C GLU A 258 2.59 14.16 -3.28
N GLY A 259 3.10 13.90 -4.49
CA GLY A 259 3.29 12.53 -4.99
C GLY A 259 4.35 11.74 -4.22
N GLU A 260 5.49 12.38 -3.89
CA GLU A 260 6.54 11.75 -3.07
C GLU A 260 6.01 11.43 -1.65
N LEU A 261 5.30 12.37 -1.02
CA LEU A 261 4.67 12.16 0.28
C LEU A 261 3.57 11.10 0.23
N ALA A 262 2.76 11.03 -0.84
CA ALA A 262 1.70 10.04 -0.97
C ALA A 262 2.27 8.61 -0.91
N TRP A 263 3.32 8.32 -1.70
CA TRP A 263 4.02 7.04 -1.65
C TRP A 263 4.58 6.74 -0.26
N LEU A 264 5.25 7.71 0.37
CA LEU A 264 5.83 7.52 1.70
C LEU A 264 4.75 7.29 2.77
N VAL A 265 3.61 7.98 2.70
CA VAL A 265 2.48 7.78 3.62
C VAL A 265 1.85 6.40 3.42
N TYR A 266 1.66 5.94 2.17
CA TYR A 266 1.21 4.58 1.90
C TYR A 266 2.18 3.53 2.48
N ILE A 267 3.49 3.69 2.24
CA ILE A 267 4.51 2.80 2.81
C ILE A 267 4.42 2.79 4.34
N ILE A 268 4.36 3.95 5.00
CA ILE A 268 4.21 4.04 6.45
C ILE A 268 2.92 3.33 6.92
N GLY A 269 1.79 3.56 6.23
CA GLY A 269 0.53 2.90 6.53
C GLY A 269 0.62 1.38 6.45
N THR A 270 1.26 0.83 5.41
CA THR A 270 1.45 -0.63 5.27
C THR A 270 2.32 -1.22 6.38
N VAL A 271 3.40 -0.52 6.75
CA VAL A 271 4.28 -0.93 7.84
C VAL A 271 3.52 -0.98 9.15
N LEU A 272 2.73 0.05 9.46
CA LEU A 272 1.91 0.09 10.67
C LEU A 272 0.86 -1.03 10.67
N GLY A 273 0.05 -1.16 9.60
CA GLY A 273 -1.05 -2.13 9.53
C GLY A 273 -0.66 -3.61 9.69
N SER A 274 0.64 -3.94 9.61
CA SER A 274 1.17 -5.30 9.63
C SER A 274 1.33 -5.95 11.02
N HIS A 275 1.00 -5.24 12.10
CA HIS A 275 1.10 -5.71 13.50
C HIS A 275 0.24 -6.94 13.87
N LEU A 276 -0.52 -7.50 12.94
CA LEU A 276 -1.37 -8.68 13.17
C LEU A 276 -0.56 -10.00 13.30
N THR A 277 0.78 -9.95 13.32
CA THR A 277 1.64 -11.13 13.55
C THR A 277 2.21 -11.13 14.99
N PRO A 278 2.10 -12.23 15.77
CA PRO A 278 2.43 -12.26 17.20
C PRO A 278 3.86 -11.86 17.58
N SER A 279 4.80 -11.91 16.64
CA SER A 279 6.23 -11.60 16.83
C SER A 279 6.61 -10.14 16.58
N SER A 280 5.65 -9.27 16.19
CA SER A 280 5.89 -7.91 15.67
C SER A 280 5.61 -6.77 16.66
N ASN A 281 5.62 -7.05 17.96
CA ASN A 281 5.21 -6.10 18.99
C ASN A 281 6.28 -5.87 20.07
N SER A 282 7.55 -5.86 19.69
CA SER A 282 8.61 -5.47 20.62
C SER A 282 8.56 -3.97 20.89
N GLU A 283 9.03 -3.57 22.07
CA GLU A 283 9.07 -2.17 22.48
C GLU A 283 9.82 -1.27 21.47
N ALA A 284 10.95 -1.75 20.95
CA ALA A 284 11.74 -1.01 19.96
C ALA A 284 10.97 -0.78 18.65
N GLN A 285 10.17 -1.75 18.20
CA GLN A 285 9.34 -1.58 17.01
C GLN A 285 8.24 -0.54 17.25
N GLN A 286 7.56 -0.59 18.40
CA GLN A 286 6.54 0.40 18.76
C GLN A 286 7.07 1.84 18.77
N LEU A 287 8.32 2.06 19.17
CA LEU A 287 8.94 3.40 19.14
C LEU A 287 9.16 3.89 17.71
N VAL A 288 9.57 3.01 16.80
CA VAL A 288 9.69 3.33 15.37
C VAL A 288 8.33 3.65 14.78
N ASP A 289 7.32 2.81 15.08
CA ASP A 289 5.94 3.02 14.63
C ASP A 289 5.38 4.35 15.14
N ALA A 290 5.75 4.76 16.36
CA ALA A 290 5.39 6.05 16.93
C ALA A 290 6.03 7.22 16.19
N GLU A 291 7.32 7.13 15.86
CA GLU A 291 8.02 8.18 15.13
C GLU A 291 7.44 8.36 13.72
N LEU A 292 7.18 7.26 13.01
CA LEU A 292 6.52 7.30 11.72
C LEU A 292 5.10 7.87 11.81
N THR A 293 4.35 7.50 12.84
CA THR A 293 3.01 8.07 13.09
C THR A 293 3.08 9.58 13.33
N CYS A 294 4.05 10.05 14.12
CA CYS A 294 4.21 11.47 14.44
C CYS A 294 4.34 12.32 13.17
N ILE A 295 5.23 11.94 12.25
CA ILE A 295 5.49 12.74 11.05
C ILE A 295 4.29 12.79 10.11
N VAL A 296 3.49 11.71 10.03
CA VAL A 296 2.27 11.68 9.22
C VAL A 296 1.18 12.55 9.83
N LEU A 297 1.00 12.52 11.16
CA LEU A 297 0.03 13.38 11.84
C LEU A 297 0.42 14.87 11.78
N GLN A 298 1.72 15.20 11.76
CA GLN A 298 2.20 16.57 11.51
C GLN A 298 1.90 17.03 10.08
N LEU A 299 2.05 16.14 9.09
CA LEU A 299 1.67 16.44 7.72
C LEU A 299 0.15 16.61 7.58
N LEU A 300 -0.63 15.77 8.25
CA LEU A 300 -2.09 15.85 8.26
C LEU A 300 -2.57 17.21 8.79
N SER A 301 -2.01 17.71 9.89
CA SER A 301 -2.42 19.00 10.46
C SER A 301 -2.11 20.19 9.53
N LEU A 302 -1.04 20.09 8.73
CA LEU A 302 -0.72 21.08 7.70
C LEU A 302 -1.72 21.06 6.52
N LEU A 303 -2.12 19.86 6.08
CA LEU A 303 -3.05 19.68 4.97
C LEU A 303 -4.48 20.07 5.33
N ASP A 304 -4.88 19.90 6.58
CA ASP A 304 -6.22 20.22 7.08
C ASP A 304 -6.48 21.73 7.26
N VAL A 305 -5.48 22.58 7.05
CA VAL A 305 -5.68 24.03 7.04
C VAL A 305 -6.61 24.39 5.88
N PRO A 306 -7.78 25.03 6.11
CA PRO A 306 -8.79 25.23 5.07
C PRO A 306 -8.29 25.94 3.81
N ALA A 307 -7.36 26.88 3.96
CA ALA A 307 -6.74 27.58 2.84
C ALA A 307 -5.93 26.63 1.94
N ASN A 308 -5.21 25.68 2.53
CA ASN A 308 -4.41 24.69 1.80
C ASN A 308 -5.31 23.69 1.08
N VAL A 309 -6.36 23.20 1.76
CA VAL A 309 -7.38 22.32 1.15
C VAL A 309 -7.99 23.01 -0.07
N GLN A 310 -8.47 24.25 0.09
CA GLN A 310 -9.14 24.98 -0.97
C GLN A 310 -8.21 25.23 -2.18
N LEU A 311 -6.93 25.51 -1.91
CA LEU A 311 -5.94 25.74 -2.96
C LEU A 311 -5.62 24.46 -3.74
N ARG A 312 -5.49 23.32 -3.05
CA ARG A 312 -4.91 22.10 -3.61
C ARG A 312 -5.94 21.05 -4.03
N ARG A 313 -7.20 21.14 -3.60
CA ARG A 313 -8.21 20.08 -3.81
C ARG A 313 -8.35 19.61 -5.26
N GLU A 314 -8.23 20.51 -6.24
CA GLU A 314 -8.41 20.20 -7.66
C GLU A 314 -7.19 19.50 -8.28
N HIS A 315 -6.06 19.44 -7.57
CA HIS A 315 -4.84 18.80 -8.07
C HIS A 315 -4.85 17.30 -7.79
N ARG A 316 -4.58 16.50 -8.84
CA ARG A 316 -4.55 15.04 -8.76
C ARG A 316 -3.52 14.52 -7.74
N SER A 317 -2.32 15.11 -7.70
CA SER A 317 -1.28 14.78 -6.73
C SER A 317 -1.74 14.98 -5.28
N ASN A 318 -2.55 16.02 -5.03
CA ASN A 318 -3.14 16.25 -3.72
C ASN A 318 -4.21 15.20 -3.38
N GLN A 319 -5.02 14.80 -4.37
CA GLN A 319 -5.99 13.71 -4.18
C GLN A 319 -5.30 12.40 -3.79
N HIS A 320 -4.18 12.06 -4.43
CA HIS A 320 -3.38 10.88 -4.06
C HIS A 320 -2.85 10.97 -2.63
N LEU A 321 -2.35 12.14 -2.21
CA LEU A 321 -1.87 12.34 -0.85
C LEU A 321 -2.99 12.20 0.18
N GLU A 322 -4.18 12.72 -0.12
CA GLU A 322 -5.37 12.57 0.73
C GLU A 322 -5.82 11.11 0.84
N LEU A 323 -5.85 10.38 -0.26
CA LEU A 323 -6.14 8.94 -0.25
C LEU A 323 -5.09 8.16 0.57
N ALA A 324 -3.82 8.53 0.48
CA ALA A 324 -2.75 7.96 1.30
C ALA A 324 -2.97 8.22 2.79
N LEU A 325 -3.39 9.43 3.17
CA LEU A 325 -3.73 9.76 4.56
C LEU A 325 -4.91 8.94 5.07
N VAL A 326 -6.00 8.83 4.28
CA VAL A 326 -7.16 8.00 4.66
C VAL A 326 -6.74 6.53 4.82
N PHE A 327 -5.90 6.01 3.93
CA PHE A 327 -5.32 4.67 4.05
C PHE A 327 -4.49 4.52 5.34
N PHE A 328 -3.61 5.46 5.63
CA PHE A 328 -2.83 5.47 6.87
C PHE A 328 -3.72 5.44 8.11
N MET A 329 -4.76 6.28 8.15
CA MET A 329 -5.72 6.33 9.27
C MET A 329 -6.44 4.99 9.45
N GLN A 330 -6.81 4.34 8.34
CA GLN A 330 -7.43 3.02 8.34
C GLN A 330 -6.48 1.94 8.89
N GLN A 331 -5.20 1.98 8.53
CA GLN A 331 -4.20 1.04 9.05
C GLN A 331 -3.89 1.31 10.53
N PHE A 332 -3.74 2.58 10.92
CA PHE A 332 -3.55 2.99 12.31
C PHE A 332 -4.73 2.51 13.17
N ARG A 333 -5.96 2.71 12.70
CA ARG A 333 -7.16 2.25 13.39
C ARG A 333 -7.09 0.75 13.65
N LYS A 334 -6.86 -0.07 12.62
CA LYS A 334 -6.84 -1.55 12.73
C LYS A 334 -5.91 -2.05 13.84
N VAL A 335 -4.83 -1.32 14.13
CA VAL A 335 -3.82 -1.72 15.12
C VAL A 335 -4.06 -1.08 16.48
N TYR A 336 -4.35 0.21 16.53
CA TYR A 336 -4.32 1.01 17.77
C TYR A 336 -5.67 1.55 18.23
N VAL A 337 -6.75 1.35 17.45
CA VAL A 337 -8.10 1.86 17.76
C VAL A 337 -9.17 0.76 17.62
N GLY A 338 -9.84 0.42 18.71
CA GLY A 338 -11.00 -0.48 18.74
C GLY A 338 -10.83 -1.70 19.65
N ASP A 339 -11.76 -2.66 19.54
CA ASP A 339 -11.86 -3.80 20.48
C ASP A 339 -10.65 -4.77 20.45
N GLN A 340 -9.90 -4.78 19.34
CA GLN A 340 -8.67 -5.58 19.19
C GLN A 340 -7.39 -4.77 19.39
N ALA A 341 -7.48 -3.47 19.72
CA ALA A 341 -6.31 -2.66 19.99
C ALA A 341 -5.60 -3.22 21.22
N THR A 342 -4.39 -3.75 21.03
CA THR A 342 -3.58 -4.29 22.11
C THR A 342 -3.32 -3.18 23.11
N ALA A 343 -3.93 -3.31 24.29
CA ALA A 343 -3.74 -2.38 25.38
C ALA A 343 -2.24 -2.22 25.67
N ILE A 344 -1.81 -0.96 25.85
CA ILE A 344 -0.47 -0.54 26.27
C ILE A 344 0.56 -0.48 25.12
N SER A 345 0.40 0.50 24.24
CA SER A 345 1.43 0.88 23.27
C SER A 345 2.21 2.11 23.77
N LYS A 346 3.54 2.03 23.86
CA LYS A 346 4.41 3.20 24.13
C LYS A 346 4.29 4.28 23.05
N ILE A 347 3.58 4.00 21.96
CA ILE A 347 3.24 4.95 20.89
C ILE A 347 2.65 6.25 21.46
N TYR A 348 1.75 6.17 22.45
CA TYR A 348 1.09 7.34 23.02
C TYR A 348 2.03 8.21 23.85
N ALA A 349 3.09 7.64 24.44
CA ALA A 349 4.09 8.43 25.15
C ALA A 349 4.85 9.35 24.18
N VAL A 350 5.26 8.82 23.03
CA VAL A 350 5.94 9.60 21.98
C VAL A 350 4.99 10.61 21.33
N LEU A 351 3.73 10.21 21.07
CA LEU A 351 2.71 11.12 20.54
C LEU A 351 2.37 12.24 21.52
N GLN A 352 2.34 11.96 22.83
CA GLN A 352 2.18 12.98 23.86
C GLN A 352 3.34 13.97 23.86
N GLU A 353 4.58 13.47 23.79
CA GLU A 353 5.77 14.31 23.80
C GLU A 353 5.86 15.21 22.56
N ARG A 354 5.58 14.66 21.37
CA ARG A 354 5.80 15.38 20.09
C ARG A 354 4.58 16.14 19.58
N LEU A 355 3.36 15.66 19.86
CA LEU A 355 2.11 16.20 19.30
C LEU A 355 1.08 16.57 20.37
N ASN A 356 1.39 16.37 21.65
CA ASN A 356 0.44 16.56 22.75
C ASN A 356 -0.82 15.70 22.60
N LEU A 357 -0.67 14.47 22.10
CA LEU A 357 -1.73 13.47 21.98
C LEU A 357 -1.53 12.37 23.03
N ALA A 358 -2.17 12.55 24.19
CA ALA A 358 -1.91 11.78 25.40
C ALA A 358 -2.37 10.33 25.32
N ASP A 359 -3.44 10.09 24.57
CA ASP A 359 -4.14 8.81 24.59
C ASP A 359 -4.88 8.55 23.28
N HIS A 360 -5.53 7.38 23.24
CA HIS A 360 -6.36 6.95 22.13
C HIS A 360 -7.53 7.91 21.84
N MET A 361 -8.09 8.59 22.83
CA MET A 361 -9.19 9.54 22.64
C MET A 361 -8.72 10.79 21.90
N ALA A 362 -7.55 11.32 22.25
CA ALA A 362 -6.95 12.45 21.56
C ALA A 362 -6.67 12.13 20.09
N VAL A 363 -6.14 10.93 19.80
CA VAL A 363 -5.92 10.50 18.41
C VAL A 363 -7.26 10.28 17.68
N LEU A 364 -8.26 9.66 18.33
CA LEU A 364 -9.59 9.48 17.75
C LEU A 364 -10.25 10.82 17.38
N ALA A 365 -10.05 11.86 18.20
CA ALA A 365 -10.50 13.22 17.89
C ALA A 365 -9.83 13.78 16.63
N VAL A 366 -8.52 13.59 16.47
CA VAL A 366 -7.79 13.97 15.24
C VAL A 366 -8.35 13.22 14.03
N LEU A 367 -8.58 11.92 14.15
CA LEU A 367 -9.12 11.12 13.05
C LEU A 367 -10.53 11.57 12.66
N MET A 368 -11.39 11.82 13.64
CA MET A 368 -12.75 12.31 13.40
C MET A 368 -12.77 13.71 12.80
N ASN A 369 -11.89 14.61 13.23
CA ASN A 369 -11.76 15.93 12.63
C ASN A 369 -11.36 15.83 11.16
N LYS A 370 -10.40 14.98 10.82
CA LYS A 370 -10.00 14.74 9.43
C LYS A 370 -11.15 14.19 8.59
N ILE A 371 -11.90 13.21 9.11
CA ILE A 371 -13.10 12.67 8.43
C ILE A 371 -14.09 13.78 8.13
N VAL A 372 -14.41 14.63 9.12
CA VAL A 372 -15.31 15.76 8.92
C VAL A 372 -14.77 16.73 7.87
N THR A 373 -13.51 17.15 7.99
CA THR A 373 -12.87 18.05 7.02
C THR A 373 -12.99 17.51 5.60
N ASN A 374 -12.71 16.22 5.39
CA ASN A 374 -12.84 15.58 4.09
C ASN A 374 -14.29 15.60 3.59
N LEU A 375 -15.27 15.20 4.40
CA LEU A 375 -16.69 15.22 4.00
C LEU A 375 -17.23 16.63 3.73
N LYS A 376 -16.70 17.65 4.41
CA LYS A 376 -17.08 19.06 4.17
C LYS A 376 -16.44 19.63 2.91
N MET A 377 -15.15 19.38 2.70
CA MET A 377 -14.34 20.13 1.74
C MET A 377 -14.00 19.36 0.46
N ARG A 378 -14.13 18.02 0.47
CA ARG A 378 -13.66 17.12 -0.61
C ARG A 378 -14.76 16.53 -1.50
N SER A 379 -15.88 17.24 -1.64
CA SER A 379 -16.96 16.85 -2.55
C SER A 379 -16.54 16.83 -4.03
N ASP A 380 -15.36 17.37 -4.35
CA ASP A 380 -14.71 17.31 -5.67
C ASP A 380 -14.23 15.90 -6.07
N CYS A 381 -14.04 14.99 -5.11
CA CYS A 381 -13.46 13.67 -5.38
C CYS A 381 -14.29 12.55 -4.75
N LEU A 382 -14.87 11.72 -5.61
CA LEU A 382 -15.70 10.57 -5.21
C LEU A 382 -14.89 9.58 -4.36
N ASP A 383 -13.67 9.24 -4.79
CA ASP A 383 -12.83 8.23 -4.12
C ASP A 383 -12.48 8.65 -2.69
N ILE A 384 -12.08 9.92 -2.50
CA ILE A 384 -11.78 10.45 -1.16
C ILE A 384 -13.02 10.39 -0.27
N THR A 385 -14.17 10.79 -0.79
CA THR A 385 -15.44 10.76 -0.06
C THR A 385 -15.82 9.33 0.32
N GLU A 386 -15.72 8.39 -0.63
CA GLU A 386 -16.02 6.97 -0.40
C GLU A 386 -15.10 6.35 0.66
N LYS A 387 -13.77 6.45 0.50
CA LYS A 387 -12.83 5.87 1.47
C LYS A 387 -12.95 6.53 2.86
N THR A 388 -13.25 7.83 2.91
CA THR A 388 -13.51 8.56 4.16
C THR A 388 -14.78 8.04 4.87
N LEU A 389 -15.87 7.80 4.12
CA LEU A 389 -17.10 7.24 4.67
C LEU A 389 -16.93 5.80 5.14
N LEU A 390 -16.16 5.00 4.41
CA LEU A 390 -15.81 3.64 4.84
C LEU A 390 -15.04 3.65 6.16
N LEU A 391 -14.06 4.54 6.32
CA LEU A 391 -13.35 4.72 7.57
C LEU A 391 -14.28 5.13 8.73
N LEU A 392 -15.22 6.06 8.49
CA LEU A 392 -16.21 6.45 9.48
C LEU A 392 -17.13 5.28 9.89
N ALA A 393 -17.63 4.53 8.90
CA ALA A 393 -18.47 3.36 9.12
C ALA A 393 -17.76 2.29 9.96
N ASP A 394 -16.49 2.08 9.67
CA ASP A 394 -15.62 1.15 10.37
C ASP A 394 -15.32 1.56 11.81
N LEU A 395 -15.10 2.86 12.07
CA LEU A 395 -14.91 3.40 13.42
C LEU A 395 -16.21 3.29 14.25
N ALA A 396 -17.36 3.59 13.63
CA ALA A 396 -18.68 3.49 14.25
C ALA A 396 -19.14 2.04 14.47
N GLY A 397 -18.60 1.08 13.70
CA GLY A 397 -18.99 -0.32 13.78
C GLY A 397 -18.40 -1.11 14.95
N GLY A 398 -17.32 -0.64 15.58
CA GLY A 398 -16.72 -1.29 16.76
C GLY A 398 -17.48 -0.99 18.04
N TYR A 399 -17.56 -1.96 18.97
CA TYR A 399 -18.40 -1.81 20.17
C TYR A 399 -17.83 -0.78 21.14
N SER A 400 -16.53 -0.85 21.45
CA SER A 400 -15.85 0.16 22.28
C SER A 400 -15.63 1.48 21.53
N SER A 401 -15.22 1.42 20.26
CA SER A 401 -14.91 2.60 19.46
C SER A 401 -16.17 3.44 19.20
N GLY A 402 -17.32 2.83 18.91
CA GLY A 402 -18.59 3.54 18.74
C GLY A 402 -19.01 4.32 19.98
N LYS A 403 -18.88 3.72 21.18
CA LYS A 403 -19.17 4.41 22.45
C LYS A 403 -18.16 5.52 22.77
N MET A 404 -16.90 5.35 22.37
CA MET A 404 -15.86 6.37 22.53
C MET A 404 -16.11 7.56 21.60
N LEU A 405 -16.50 7.31 20.35
CA LEU A 405 -16.86 8.33 19.38
C LEU A 405 -17.95 9.27 19.90
N LEU A 406 -18.95 8.73 20.59
CA LEU A 406 -20.02 9.51 21.21
C LEU A 406 -19.57 10.47 22.33
N LYS A 407 -18.29 10.43 22.76
CA LYS A 407 -17.72 11.41 23.69
C LYS A 407 -17.08 12.61 23.00
N LEU A 408 -16.97 12.58 21.66
CA LEU A 408 -16.31 13.61 20.89
C LEU A 408 -17.31 14.67 20.43
N ASP A 409 -16.99 15.94 20.67
CA ASP A 409 -17.78 17.08 20.19
C ASP A 409 -17.99 17.04 18.67
N THR A 410 -16.98 16.56 17.93
CA THR A 410 -17.05 16.39 16.48
C THR A 410 -18.18 15.43 16.06
N VAL A 411 -18.45 14.38 16.83
CA VAL A 411 -19.54 13.42 16.52
C VAL A 411 -20.90 14.04 16.83
N HIS A 412 -21.03 14.74 17.96
CA HIS A 412 -22.24 15.50 18.26
C HIS A 412 -22.51 16.58 17.22
N PHE A 413 -21.47 17.25 16.74
CA PHE A 413 -21.55 18.22 15.66
C PHE A 413 -22.14 17.58 14.40
N ILE A 414 -21.60 16.45 13.92
CA ILE A 414 -22.11 15.80 12.71
C ILE A 414 -23.55 15.34 12.90
N LEU A 415 -23.90 14.72 14.04
CA LEU A 415 -25.27 14.28 14.32
C LEU A 415 -26.26 15.45 14.32
N GLY A 416 -25.87 16.63 14.80
CA GLY A 416 -26.70 17.83 14.75
C GLY A 416 -26.74 18.56 13.40
N ASN A 417 -25.73 18.36 12.55
CA ASN A 417 -25.48 19.18 11.36
C ASN A 417 -25.21 18.34 10.10
N HIS A 418 -26.00 17.28 9.87
CA HIS A 418 -25.76 16.25 8.85
C HIS A 418 -26.35 16.56 7.45
N THR A 419 -26.71 17.81 7.14
CA THR A 419 -27.35 18.17 5.86
C THR A 419 -26.35 18.67 4.83
N ALA A 420 -26.81 18.87 3.59
CA ALA A 420 -26.02 19.39 2.49
C ALA A 420 -25.38 20.76 2.75
N ALA A 421 -25.98 21.56 3.65
CA ALA A 421 -25.43 22.86 4.04
C ALA A 421 -24.03 22.75 4.66
N GLU A 422 -23.78 21.66 5.38
CA GLU A 422 -22.51 21.40 6.05
C GLU A 422 -21.69 20.33 5.33
N PHE A 423 -22.36 19.43 4.60
CA PHE A 423 -21.76 18.33 3.87
C PHE A 423 -22.17 18.35 2.39
N PRO A 424 -21.50 19.17 1.56
CA PRO A 424 -21.87 19.38 0.15
C PRO A 424 -21.88 18.11 -0.71
N PHE A 425 -21.14 17.06 -0.31
CA PHE A 425 -21.12 15.79 -1.03
C PHE A 425 -22.50 15.11 -1.12
N LEU A 426 -23.46 15.51 -0.25
CA LEU A 426 -24.83 15.00 -0.26
C LEU A 426 -25.64 15.45 -1.49
N GLU A 427 -25.29 16.58 -2.11
CA GLU A 427 -25.96 17.10 -3.31
C GLU A 427 -25.43 16.48 -4.61
N VAL A 428 -24.24 15.86 -4.56
CA VAL A 428 -23.65 15.24 -5.73
C VAL A 428 -24.47 14.01 -6.14
N THR A 429 -25.06 14.04 -7.33
CA THR A 429 -26.02 13.01 -7.78
C THR A 429 -25.40 11.61 -7.80
N ALA A 430 -24.12 11.51 -8.19
CA ALA A 430 -23.36 10.26 -8.21
C ALA A 430 -23.22 9.61 -6.82
N ASN A 431 -23.34 10.37 -5.73
CA ASN A 431 -23.12 9.92 -4.35
C ASN A 431 -24.33 9.21 -3.71
N SER A 432 -25.26 8.67 -4.50
CA SER A 432 -26.47 8.00 -3.98
C SER A 432 -26.18 6.91 -2.93
N ARG A 433 -25.21 6.03 -3.21
CA ARG A 433 -24.75 4.99 -2.27
C ARG A 433 -24.03 5.60 -1.06
N LEU A 434 -23.19 6.62 -1.28
CA LEU A 434 -22.45 7.29 -0.22
C LEU A 434 -23.37 7.99 0.79
N ARG A 435 -24.46 8.62 0.32
CA ARG A 435 -25.52 9.15 1.19
C ARG A 435 -26.11 8.08 2.11
N THR A 436 -26.38 6.90 1.55
CA THR A 436 -26.91 5.76 2.32
C THR A 436 -25.91 5.30 3.37
N THR A 437 -24.63 5.17 3.02
CA THR A 437 -23.57 4.80 3.97
C THR A 437 -23.42 5.83 5.09
N PHE A 438 -23.44 7.12 4.75
CA PHE A 438 -23.37 8.22 5.72
C PHE A 438 -24.51 8.14 6.74
N TYR A 439 -25.76 8.15 6.28
CA TYR A 439 -26.91 8.11 7.18
C TYR A 439 -27.04 6.80 7.95
N SER A 440 -26.73 5.66 7.33
CA SER A 440 -26.66 4.36 8.02
C SER A 440 -25.65 4.40 9.16
N THR A 441 -24.49 5.03 8.94
CA THR A 441 -23.43 5.15 9.94
C THR A 441 -23.82 6.09 11.08
N LEU A 442 -24.39 7.25 10.77
CA LEU A 442 -24.89 8.18 11.78
C LEU A 442 -26.02 7.57 12.60
N CYS A 443 -26.93 6.82 11.99
CA CYS A 443 -27.99 6.10 12.70
C CYS A 443 -27.42 5.07 13.68
N LYS A 444 -26.37 4.32 13.28
CA LYS A 444 -25.70 3.39 14.22
C LYS A 444 -25.19 4.11 15.46
N LEU A 445 -24.52 5.25 15.29
CA LEU A 445 -24.03 6.07 16.41
C LEU A 445 -25.19 6.61 17.24
N LEU A 446 -26.22 7.16 16.60
CA LEU A 446 -27.41 7.72 17.25
C LEU A 446 -28.13 6.70 18.12
N PHE A 447 -28.33 5.49 17.60
CA PHE A 447 -29.01 4.40 18.31
C PHE A 447 -28.11 3.63 19.29
N SER A 448 -26.83 3.97 19.36
CA SER A 448 -25.94 3.44 20.39
C SER A 448 -26.06 4.20 21.72
N ASP A 449 -26.76 5.34 21.72
CA ASP A 449 -27.12 6.11 22.90
C ASP A 449 -28.61 5.92 23.22
N ASP A 450 -28.95 5.67 24.49
CA ASP A 450 -30.32 5.38 24.94
C ASP A 450 -31.20 6.65 25.07
N GLN A 451 -30.69 7.82 24.68
CA GLN A 451 -31.35 9.11 24.85
C GLN A 451 -32.29 9.45 23.68
N ALA A 452 -33.57 9.73 23.99
CA ALA A 452 -34.58 10.10 22.99
C ALA A 452 -34.44 11.55 22.43
N GLY A 453 -33.72 12.43 23.13
CA GLY A 453 -33.53 13.84 22.75
C GLY A 453 -32.76 14.02 21.43
N PRO A 454 -31.54 13.45 21.31
CA PRO A 454 -30.75 13.47 20.08
C PRO A 454 -31.51 12.99 18.84
N PHE A 455 -32.37 11.98 18.97
CA PHE A 455 -33.16 11.47 17.84
C PHE A 455 -34.11 12.52 17.25
N LYS A 456 -34.83 13.28 18.08
CA LYS A 456 -35.74 14.32 17.60
C LYS A 456 -35.00 15.44 16.87
N ALA A 457 -33.85 15.86 17.39
CA ALA A 457 -33.02 16.87 16.76
C ALA A 457 -32.48 16.36 15.41
N PHE A 458 -32.05 15.09 15.37
CA PHE A 458 -31.58 14.44 14.15
C PHE A 458 -32.66 14.36 13.05
N MET A 459 -33.92 14.05 13.40
CA MET A 459 -35.00 13.92 12.42
C MET A 459 -35.60 15.25 11.94
N LYS A 460 -35.23 16.38 12.56
CA LYS A 460 -35.80 17.70 12.27
C LYS A 460 -35.61 18.12 10.80
N PRO A 461 -34.41 18.04 10.19
CA PRO A 461 -34.22 18.47 8.79
C PRO A 461 -35.03 17.65 7.79
N PHE A 462 -35.22 16.35 8.05
CA PHE A 462 -36.06 15.48 7.22
C PHE A 462 -37.54 15.87 7.31
N THR A 463 -38.01 16.22 8.51
CA THR A 463 -39.40 16.66 8.72
C THR A 463 -39.67 17.97 7.98
N GLU A 464 -38.73 18.92 8.05
CA GLU A 464 -38.80 20.19 7.34
C GLU A 464 -38.80 19.97 5.82
N LEU A 465 -37.91 19.13 5.30
CA LEU A 465 -37.86 18.79 3.87
C LEU A 465 -39.16 18.12 3.39
N MET A 466 -39.69 17.15 4.12
CA MET A 466 -40.94 16.48 3.77
C MET A 466 -42.13 17.46 3.79
N THR A 467 -42.14 18.40 4.75
CA THR A 467 -43.17 19.45 4.82
C THR A 467 -43.08 20.38 3.61
N GLN A 468 -41.87 20.82 3.26
CA GLN A 468 -41.63 21.62 2.05
C GLN A 468 -42.11 20.89 0.79
N LEU A 469 -41.74 19.61 0.62
CA LEU A 469 -42.16 18.82 -0.55
C LEU A 469 -43.67 18.62 -0.64
N LEU A 470 -44.38 18.55 0.49
CA LEU A 470 -45.86 18.48 0.53
C LEU A 470 -46.52 19.81 0.15
N GLU A 471 -45.84 20.93 0.41
CA GLU A 471 -46.30 22.28 0.05
C GLU A 471 -45.97 22.65 -1.40
N THR A 472 -45.03 21.95 -2.04
CA THR A 472 -44.63 22.18 -3.44
C THR A 472 -45.68 21.65 -4.43
N THR A 473 -46.11 22.49 -5.38
CA THR A 473 -47.05 22.08 -6.45
C THR A 473 -46.38 21.19 -7.52
N PRO A 474 -47.14 20.30 -8.20
CA PRO A 474 -46.61 19.36 -9.20
C PRO A 474 -45.83 20.01 -10.36
N GLU A 475 -46.10 21.28 -10.66
CA GLU A 475 -45.46 22.08 -11.71
C GLU A 475 -43.98 22.41 -11.43
N ALA A 476 -43.51 22.24 -10.19
CA ALA A 476 -42.12 22.51 -9.80
C ALA A 476 -41.18 21.32 -10.00
N PHE A 477 -41.70 20.14 -10.37
CA PHE A 477 -40.92 18.90 -10.58
C PHE A 477 -40.66 18.60 -12.07
N SER A 478 -41.16 19.43 -12.98
CA SER A 478 -40.83 19.43 -14.42
C SER A 478 -39.64 20.33 -14.70
#